data_AF-A0AAJ2N0H6-F1
#
_entry.id   AF-A0AAJ2N0H6-F1
#
_cell.length_a   1.000
_cell.length_b   1.000
_cell.length_c   1.000
_cell.angle_alpha   90.00
_cell.angle_beta   90.00
_cell.angle_gamma   90.00
#
_symmetry.space_group_name_H-M   'P 1'
#
loop_
_entity.id
_entity.type
_entity.pdbx_description
1 polymer ?
#
loop_
_entity_poly.entity_id
_entity_poly.type
_entity_poly.pdbx_seq_one_letter_code
_entity_poly.pdbx_strand_id
1 'polypeptide(L)'
;MRGLWMLPILLLLAACERPVDTGVQALPPSPVVDGSGAVTAGTAEEQELDWLQMMPGDELAALERGEGPEVEHNGNRRMPQFGTFRTVDAVLERPVRLPGYVVPLANAQDGRLTEFLFVPYYGACIHVPPPPPNQIVHVVLPRPIDMPDMYSPFFLAGTLRAERLDDDLAGSAYTMRDAHLRPYEP
;
A
#
# COMPACT_ATOMS: atom_id res chain seq x y z
N MET A 1 24.57 61.19 43.20
CA MET A 1 25.21 59.85 43.17
C MET A 1 24.36 58.98 42.24
N ARG A 2 24.94 58.49 41.15
CA ARG A 2 24.25 57.89 40.00
C ARG A 2 23.74 56.49 40.34
N GLY A 3 22.44 56.24 40.15
CA GLY A 3 21.84 54.91 40.25
C GLY A 3 22.18 54.07 39.02
N LEU A 4 22.79 52.92 39.23
CA LEU A 4 23.19 51.98 38.19
C LEU A 4 22.05 50.98 37.97
N TRP A 5 21.38 51.06 36.82
CA TRP A 5 20.42 50.05 36.36
C TRP A 5 21.20 48.82 35.86
N MET A 6 21.02 47.65 36.47
CA MET A 6 21.47 46.38 35.89
C MET A 6 20.34 45.79 35.05
N LEU A 7 20.55 45.70 33.74
CA LEU A 7 19.73 44.87 32.85
C LEU A 7 20.19 43.40 32.93
N PRO A 8 19.28 42.42 32.78
CA PRO A 8 19.61 41.00 32.83
C PRO A 8 20.22 40.53 31.51
N ILE A 9 21.26 39.69 31.57
CA ILE A 9 21.78 38.97 30.41
C ILE A 9 21.11 37.60 30.39
N LEU A 10 20.16 37.41 29.47
CA LEU A 10 19.55 36.13 29.19
C LEU A 10 20.40 35.41 28.12
N LEU A 11 21.12 34.36 28.52
CA LEU A 11 21.89 33.51 27.61
C LEU A 11 20.92 32.55 26.89
N LEU A 12 20.62 32.80 25.61
CA LEU A 12 19.93 31.83 24.77
C LEU A 12 20.94 30.80 24.23
N LEU A 13 20.82 29.56 24.70
CA LEU A 13 21.45 28.40 24.07
C LEU A 13 20.68 28.07 22.79
N ALA A 14 21.24 28.42 21.64
CA ALA A 14 20.75 27.94 20.35
C ALA A 14 21.19 26.48 20.16
N ALA A 15 20.25 25.55 20.23
CA ALA A 15 20.46 24.17 19.80
C ALA A 15 20.58 24.15 18.27
N CYS A 16 21.77 23.88 17.76
CA CYS A 16 21.97 23.58 16.34
C CYS A 16 21.55 22.13 16.08
N GLU A 17 20.28 21.90 15.73
CA GLU A 17 19.88 20.67 15.06
C GLU A 17 20.44 20.72 13.64
N ARG A 18 21.39 19.82 13.33
CA ARG A 18 21.89 19.63 11.97
C ARG A 18 20.90 18.69 11.28
N PRO A 19 20.20 19.12 10.21
CA PRO A 19 19.33 18.23 9.47
C PRO A 19 20.16 17.09 8.88
N VAL A 20 19.70 15.87 9.10
CA VAL A 20 20.25 14.67 8.46
C VAL A 20 19.76 14.70 7.02
N ASP A 21 20.68 14.92 6.08
CA ASP A 21 20.40 14.80 4.65
C ASP A 21 20.33 13.30 4.32
N THR A 22 19.11 12.77 4.23
CA THR A 22 18.86 11.34 3.94
C THR A 22 18.99 11.01 2.46
N GLY A 23 19.24 11.99 1.58
CA GLY A 23 19.36 11.74 0.14
C GLY A 23 18.12 11.16 -0.54
N VAL A 24 17.00 11.07 0.18
CA VAL A 24 15.70 10.63 -0.34
C VAL A 24 14.88 11.88 -0.63
N GLN A 25 14.68 12.17 -1.92
CA GLN A 25 13.68 13.15 -2.32
C GLN A 25 12.31 12.63 -1.89
N ALA A 26 11.64 13.35 -1.00
CA ALA A 26 10.23 13.14 -0.76
C ALA A 26 9.49 13.28 -2.09
N LEU A 27 8.72 12.24 -2.45
CA LEU A 27 7.80 12.34 -3.58
C LEU A 27 6.88 13.55 -3.34
N PRO A 28 6.60 14.35 -4.37
CA PRO A 28 5.70 15.50 -4.21
C PRO A 28 4.35 14.99 -3.67
N PRO A 29 3.75 15.70 -2.69
CA PRO A 29 2.44 15.32 -2.19
C PRO A 29 1.44 15.33 -3.36
N SER A 30 0.64 14.28 -3.49
CA SER A 30 -0.40 14.20 -4.50
C SER A 30 -1.29 15.45 -4.41
N PRO A 31 -1.59 16.12 -5.53
CA PRO A 31 -2.37 17.35 -5.51
C PRO A 31 -3.78 17.06 -4.98
N VAL A 32 -4.13 17.72 -3.88
CA VAL A 32 -5.53 17.83 -3.44
C VAL A 32 -6.24 18.73 -4.45
N VAL A 33 -7.04 18.14 -5.33
CA VAL A 33 -7.84 18.91 -6.29
C VAL A 33 -9.06 19.47 -5.57
N ASP A 34 -9.07 20.79 -5.34
CA ASP A 34 -10.27 21.50 -4.88
C ASP A 34 -11.34 21.48 -5.98
N GLY A 35 -12.46 20.84 -5.68
CA GLY A 35 -13.55 20.62 -6.62
C GLY A 35 -14.26 21.91 -7.03
N SER A 36 -14.11 22.32 -8.29
CA SER A 36 -15.13 23.06 -9.03
C SER A 36 -14.84 23.05 -10.53
N GLY A 37 -15.61 22.28 -11.31
CA GLY A 37 -15.59 22.38 -12.77
C GLY A 37 -16.12 21.17 -13.53
N ALA A 38 -17.35 21.31 -14.06
CA ALA A 38 -17.98 20.53 -15.14
C ALA A 38 -18.32 19.05 -14.88
N VAL A 39 -19.61 18.81 -14.70
CA VAL A 39 -20.25 17.49 -14.67
C VAL A 39 -20.19 16.87 -16.07
N THR A 40 -19.21 16.01 -16.31
CA THR A 40 -19.32 14.92 -17.29
C THR A 40 -20.10 13.78 -16.66
N ALA A 41 -20.95 13.12 -17.44
CA ALA A 41 -21.77 11.99 -16.98
C ALA A 41 -20.86 10.91 -16.35
N GLY A 42 -20.97 10.76 -15.03
CA GLY A 42 -20.01 10.01 -14.22
C GLY A 42 -20.02 8.52 -14.50
N THR A 43 -18.91 8.02 -15.04
CA THR A 43 -18.32 6.79 -14.48
C THR A 43 -18.19 7.01 -12.98
N ALA A 44 -18.71 6.10 -12.15
CA ALA A 44 -18.46 6.15 -10.71
C ALA A 44 -16.96 6.40 -10.49
N GLU A 45 -16.62 7.53 -9.87
CA GLU A 45 -15.24 7.95 -9.70
C GLU A 45 -14.57 6.93 -8.78
N GLU A 46 -13.74 6.05 -9.36
CA GLU A 46 -13.02 5.02 -8.60
C GLU A 46 -12.13 5.73 -7.59
N GLN A 47 -12.48 5.61 -6.31
CA GLN A 47 -11.69 6.22 -5.25
C GLN A 47 -10.39 5.45 -5.11
N GLU A 48 -9.26 6.16 -5.14
CA GLU A 48 -7.98 5.56 -4.78
C GLU A 48 -7.99 5.19 -3.31
N LEU A 49 -7.70 3.91 -3.04
CA LEU A 49 -7.61 3.37 -1.69
C LEU A 49 -6.12 3.29 -1.33
N ASP A 50 -5.76 3.84 -0.17
CA ASP A 50 -4.44 3.62 0.40
C ASP A 50 -4.42 2.24 1.07
N TRP A 51 -3.39 1.45 0.81
CA TRP A 51 -3.20 0.14 1.43
C TRP A 51 -3.33 0.18 2.96
N LEU A 52 -2.81 1.22 3.62
CA LEU A 52 -2.90 1.34 5.08
C LEU A 52 -4.35 1.47 5.58
N GLN A 53 -5.29 1.92 4.75
CA GLN A 53 -6.72 1.98 5.10
C GLN A 53 -7.37 0.59 5.16
N MET A 54 -6.71 -0.44 4.61
CA MET A 54 -7.15 -1.84 4.68
C MET A 54 -6.68 -2.53 5.97
N MET A 55 -5.86 -1.87 6.78
CA MET A 55 -5.31 -2.38 8.02
C MET A 55 -6.16 -1.93 9.23
N PRO A 56 -6.52 -2.83 10.16
CA PRO A 56 -7.16 -2.43 11.42
C PRO A 56 -6.32 -1.40 12.18
N GLY A 57 -6.97 -0.43 12.81
CA GLY A 57 -6.29 0.72 13.43
C GLY A 57 -5.28 0.34 14.52
N ASP A 58 -5.52 -0.75 15.26
CA ASP A 58 -4.58 -1.26 16.25
C ASP A 58 -3.32 -1.89 15.64
N GLU A 59 -3.46 -2.56 14.48
CA GLU A 59 -2.32 -3.10 13.73
C GLU A 59 -1.49 -1.99 13.10
N LEU A 60 -2.16 -0.98 12.53
CA LEU A 60 -1.49 0.18 11.97
C LEU A 60 -0.71 0.93 13.05
N ALA A 61 -1.33 1.16 14.22
CA ALA A 61 -0.65 1.81 15.33
C ALA A 61 0.55 1.00 15.85
N ALA A 62 0.48 -0.35 15.83
CA ALA A 62 1.61 -1.20 16.19
C ALA A 62 2.76 -1.07 15.16
N LEU A 63 2.43 -1.05 13.87
CA LEU A 63 3.40 -0.84 12.80
C LEU A 63 4.12 0.52 12.93
N GLU A 64 3.36 1.59 13.19
CA GLU A 64 3.90 2.95 13.40
C GLU A 64 4.84 3.05 14.61
N ARG A 65 4.63 2.22 15.64
CA ARG A 65 5.53 2.09 16.80
C ARG A 65 6.74 1.19 16.54
N GLY A 66 6.83 0.56 15.36
CA GLY A 66 7.89 -0.38 15.03
C GLY A 66 7.74 -1.75 15.70
N GLU A 67 6.54 -2.12 16.13
CA GLU A 67 6.25 -3.42 16.77
C GLU A 67 6.04 -4.55 15.75
N GLY A 68 6.32 -4.30 14.47
CA GLY A 68 6.29 -5.30 13.41
C GLY A 68 7.39 -6.36 13.56
N PRO A 69 7.23 -7.54 12.95
CA PRO A 69 8.28 -8.55 12.95
C PRO A 69 9.52 -8.02 12.23
N GLU A 70 10.69 -8.32 12.80
CA GLU A 70 11.96 -7.96 12.16
C GLU A 70 12.16 -8.79 10.88
N VAL A 71 12.39 -8.10 9.76
CA VAL A 71 12.56 -8.72 8.45
C VAL A 71 14.04 -8.81 8.11
N GLU A 72 14.59 -10.01 8.19
CA GLU A 72 15.97 -10.30 7.77
C GLU A 72 16.07 -10.44 6.24
N HIS A 73 16.86 -9.59 5.59
CA HIS A 73 17.04 -9.58 4.14
C HIS A 73 18.23 -10.43 3.65
N ASN A 74 18.71 -11.39 4.45
CA ASN A 74 20.01 -12.05 4.24
C ASN A 74 19.95 -13.59 4.05
N GLY A 75 18.78 -14.14 3.68
CA GLY A 75 18.59 -15.59 3.51
C GLY A 75 17.97 -16.00 2.18
N ASN A 76 18.25 -17.24 1.74
CA ASN A 76 17.63 -17.88 0.56
C ASN A 76 16.34 -18.65 0.90
N ARG A 77 15.80 -18.50 2.12
CA ARG A 77 14.58 -19.19 2.55
C ARG A 77 13.41 -18.23 2.48
N ARG A 78 12.28 -18.68 1.92
CA ARG A 78 11.01 -17.98 2.02
C ARG A 78 10.67 -17.81 3.51
N MET A 79 10.48 -16.56 3.93
CA MET A 79 10.06 -16.24 5.29
C MET A 79 8.54 -16.47 5.43
N PRO A 80 8.07 -16.89 6.61
CA PRO A 80 6.64 -17.05 6.84
C PRO A 80 5.93 -15.70 6.72
N GLN A 81 4.71 -15.72 6.19
CA GLN A 81 3.83 -14.56 6.21
C GLN A 81 3.50 -14.19 7.66
N PHE A 82 3.44 -12.89 7.95
CA PHE A 82 3.09 -12.34 9.25
C PHE A 82 1.77 -11.56 9.18
N GLY A 83 1.30 -11.04 10.33
CA GLY A 83 0.07 -10.24 10.39
C GLY A 83 -1.19 -11.08 10.54
N THR A 84 -2.35 -10.49 10.23
CA THR A 84 -3.65 -11.14 10.44
C THR A 84 -4.55 -11.03 9.21
N PHE A 85 -5.65 -11.80 9.23
CA PHE A 85 -6.72 -11.73 8.23
C PHE A 85 -7.83 -10.74 8.60
N ARG A 86 -7.63 -9.88 9.60
CA ARG A 86 -8.65 -8.90 10.01
C ARG A 86 -8.81 -7.83 8.93
N THR A 87 -10.06 -7.59 8.55
CA THR A 87 -10.45 -6.62 7.53
C THR A 87 -11.02 -5.34 8.14
N VAL A 88 -11.13 -4.29 7.31
CA VAL A 88 -11.75 -3.00 7.67
C VAL A 88 -13.07 -2.84 6.90
N ASP A 89 -14.20 -2.81 7.59
CA ASP A 89 -15.52 -2.75 6.94
C ASP A 89 -15.72 -1.49 6.08
N ALA A 90 -15.09 -0.37 6.44
CA ALA A 90 -15.23 0.91 5.76
C ALA A 90 -14.70 0.92 4.30
N VAL A 91 -13.85 -0.04 3.93
CA VAL A 91 -13.28 -0.16 2.58
C VAL A 91 -14.00 -1.18 1.70
N LEU A 92 -14.94 -1.93 2.27
CA LEU A 92 -15.68 -2.98 1.58
C LEU A 92 -16.86 -2.42 0.76
N GLU A 93 -17.32 -3.22 -0.21
CA GLU A 93 -18.59 -3.02 -0.93
C GLU A 93 -18.71 -1.69 -1.70
N ARG A 94 -17.58 -1.04 -1.98
CA ARG A 94 -17.53 0.19 -2.78
C ARG A 94 -16.50 0.10 -3.91
N PRO A 95 -16.69 0.86 -5.02
CA PRO A 95 -15.71 0.94 -6.08
C PRO A 95 -14.43 1.62 -5.58
N VAL A 96 -13.29 0.96 -5.76
CA VAL A 96 -11.97 1.47 -5.40
C VAL A 96 -10.95 1.14 -6.50
N ARG A 97 -9.81 1.82 -6.46
CA ARG A 97 -8.59 1.42 -7.17
C ARG A 97 -7.38 1.41 -6.23
N LEU A 98 -6.49 0.45 -6.40
CA LEU A 98 -5.26 0.26 -5.63
C LEU A 98 -4.05 0.30 -6.57
N PRO A 99 -3.01 1.11 -6.31
CA PRO A 99 -1.72 0.97 -6.99
C PRO A 99 -0.97 -0.27 -6.47
N GLY A 100 -0.27 -1.00 -7.32
CA GLY A 100 0.47 -2.18 -6.88
C GLY A 100 1.03 -3.05 -8.00
N TYR A 101 1.37 -4.28 -7.67
CA TYR A 101 2.04 -5.24 -8.55
C TYR A 101 1.30 -6.57 -8.63
N VAL A 102 1.49 -7.28 -9.73
CA VAL A 102 0.87 -8.58 -9.99
C VAL A 102 1.83 -9.71 -9.61
N VAL A 103 1.34 -10.65 -8.82
CA VAL A 103 2.01 -11.92 -8.49
C VAL A 103 1.14 -13.06 -9.02
N PRO A 104 1.47 -13.68 -10.17
CA PRO A 104 0.68 -14.72 -10.79
C PRO A 104 0.51 -15.97 -9.90
N LEU A 105 -0.70 -16.52 -9.86
CA LEU A 105 -1.01 -17.81 -9.24
C LEU A 105 -1.36 -18.87 -10.29
N ALA A 106 -2.15 -18.51 -11.30
CA ALA A 106 -2.56 -19.43 -12.36
C ALA A 106 -2.73 -18.76 -13.73
N ASN A 107 -2.53 -19.58 -14.76
CA ASN A 107 -2.67 -19.21 -16.17
C ASN A 107 -3.61 -20.18 -16.90
N ALA A 108 -4.27 -19.69 -17.93
CA ALA A 108 -4.95 -20.52 -18.92
C ALA A 108 -3.94 -21.35 -19.74
N GLN A 109 -4.45 -22.34 -20.49
CA GLN A 109 -3.61 -23.23 -21.31
C GLN A 109 -2.78 -22.49 -22.38
N ASP A 110 -3.26 -21.33 -22.84
CA ASP A 110 -2.57 -20.48 -23.81
C ASP A 110 -1.57 -19.51 -23.15
N GLY A 111 -1.33 -19.63 -21.84
CA GLY A 111 -0.35 -18.85 -21.10
C GLY A 111 -0.87 -17.51 -20.57
N ARG A 112 -2.12 -17.15 -20.85
CA ARG A 112 -2.74 -15.91 -20.36
C ARG A 112 -3.07 -15.99 -18.87
N LEU A 113 -2.91 -14.88 -18.16
CA LEU A 113 -3.14 -14.78 -16.72
C LEU A 113 -4.62 -14.93 -16.38
N THR A 114 -4.94 -15.78 -15.40
CA THR A 114 -6.32 -15.98 -14.91
C THR A 114 -6.48 -15.68 -13.43
N GLU A 115 -5.42 -15.82 -12.65
CA GLU A 115 -5.47 -15.69 -11.19
C GLU A 115 -4.16 -15.13 -10.65
N PHE A 116 -4.24 -14.17 -9.73
CA PHE A 116 -3.07 -13.53 -9.14
C PHE A 116 -3.35 -12.98 -7.74
N LEU A 117 -2.27 -12.73 -7.01
CA LEU A 117 -2.26 -11.83 -5.86
C LEU A 117 -1.83 -10.44 -6.31
N PHE A 118 -2.52 -9.42 -5.83
CA PHE A 118 -2.15 -8.02 -6.01
C PHE A 118 -1.57 -7.49 -4.71
N VAL A 119 -0.42 -6.83 -4.80
CA VAL A 119 0.44 -6.52 -3.65
C VAL A 119 0.97 -5.08 -3.70
N PRO A 120 1.28 -4.44 -2.56
CA PRO A 120 1.67 -3.03 -2.49
C PRO A 120 3.07 -2.72 -3.01
N TYR A 121 3.96 -3.72 -3.13
CA TYR A 121 5.35 -3.49 -3.52
C TYR A 121 5.92 -4.60 -4.40
N TYR A 122 6.87 -4.22 -5.24
CA TYR A 122 7.58 -5.11 -6.13
C TYR A 122 8.40 -6.17 -5.37
N GLY A 123 8.46 -7.39 -5.89
CA GLY A 123 9.25 -8.49 -5.32
C GLY A 123 8.64 -9.16 -4.08
N ALA A 124 7.43 -8.76 -3.69
CA ALA A 124 6.66 -9.43 -2.64
C ALA A 124 6.53 -10.94 -2.92
N CYS A 125 6.48 -11.73 -1.84
CA CYS A 125 6.31 -13.19 -1.86
C CYS A 125 7.47 -14.01 -2.46
N ILE A 126 8.53 -13.39 -2.98
CA ILE A 126 9.67 -14.08 -3.61
C ILE A 126 10.99 -13.78 -2.89
N HIS A 127 11.27 -12.50 -2.57
CA HIS A 127 12.55 -12.07 -2.00
C HIS A 127 12.49 -11.60 -0.55
N VAL A 128 11.29 -11.38 -0.03
CA VAL A 128 10.98 -10.89 1.32
C VAL A 128 9.77 -11.68 1.84
N PRO A 129 9.44 -11.64 3.15
CA PRO A 129 8.19 -12.23 3.63
C PRO A 129 7.02 -11.71 2.80
N PRO A 130 6.01 -12.53 2.52
CA PRO A 130 4.76 -12.01 1.97
C PRO A 130 4.19 -10.89 2.84
N PRO A 131 3.53 -9.86 2.25
CA PRO A 131 2.80 -8.85 3.02
C PRO A 131 1.77 -9.49 3.97
N PRO A 132 1.31 -8.76 5.01
CA PRO A 132 0.18 -9.20 5.81
C PRO A 132 -1.03 -9.59 4.94
N PRO A 133 -1.84 -10.59 5.33
CA PRO A 133 -3.00 -10.98 4.52
C PRO A 133 -3.98 -9.84 4.23
N ASN A 134 -4.12 -8.87 5.16
CA ASN A 134 -4.91 -7.65 4.96
C ASN A 134 -4.21 -6.56 4.12
N GLN A 135 -3.07 -6.88 3.51
CA GLN A 135 -2.32 -6.07 2.54
C GLN A 135 -2.12 -6.82 1.21
N ILE A 136 -2.94 -7.83 0.95
CA ILE A 136 -2.97 -8.59 -0.30
C ILE A 136 -4.41 -8.62 -0.80
N VAL A 137 -4.60 -8.57 -2.12
CA VAL A 137 -5.89 -8.81 -2.76
C VAL A 137 -5.75 -10.01 -3.69
N HIS A 138 -6.58 -11.04 -3.49
CA HIS A 138 -6.69 -12.16 -4.41
C HIS A 138 -7.66 -11.81 -5.54
N VAL A 139 -7.24 -12.08 -6.77
CA VAL A 139 -8.02 -11.75 -7.97
C VAL A 139 -8.13 -12.96 -8.87
N VAL A 140 -9.37 -13.33 -9.19
CA VAL A 140 -9.71 -14.29 -10.24
C VAL A 140 -10.39 -13.54 -11.37
N LEU A 141 -9.81 -13.60 -12.57
CA LEU A 141 -10.33 -12.89 -13.73
C LEU A 141 -11.41 -13.72 -14.44
N PRO A 142 -12.56 -13.11 -14.80
CA PRO A 142 -13.62 -13.80 -15.55
C PRO A 142 -13.18 -14.12 -16.99
N ARG A 143 -12.16 -13.43 -17.51
CA ARG A 143 -11.57 -13.65 -18.82
C ARG A 143 -10.05 -13.54 -18.72
N PRO A 144 -9.29 -14.49 -19.29
CA PRO A 144 -7.83 -14.42 -19.26
C PRO A 144 -7.31 -13.17 -19.98
N ILE A 145 -6.27 -12.56 -19.43
CA ILE A 145 -5.56 -11.42 -20.02
C ILE A 145 -4.13 -11.81 -20.41
N ASP A 146 -3.52 -11.06 -21.32
CA ASP A 146 -2.09 -11.24 -21.59
C ASP A 146 -1.28 -11.03 -20.31
N MET A 147 -0.22 -11.82 -20.15
CA MET A 147 0.63 -11.73 -18.95
C MET A 147 1.20 -10.31 -18.84
N PRO A 148 0.88 -9.55 -17.78
CA PRO A 148 1.42 -8.21 -17.61
C PRO A 148 2.92 -8.27 -17.30
N ASP A 149 3.62 -7.18 -17.57
CA ASP A 149 4.98 -6.99 -17.07
C ASP A 149 4.97 -6.88 -15.54
N MET A 150 5.38 -7.95 -14.85
CA MET A 150 5.37 -8.04 -13.38
C MET A 150 6.32 -7.05 -12.70
N TYR A 151 7.25 -6.43 -13.45
CA TYR A 151 8.14 -5.39 -12.94
C TYR A 151 7.49 -4.00 -12.96
N SER A 152 6.39 -3.84 -13.69
CA SER A 152 5.68 -2.57 -13.83
C SER A 152 4.53 -2.47 -12.82
N PRO A 153 4.27 -1.27 -12.26
CA PRO A 153 3.10 -1.05 -11.41
C PRO A 153 1.81 -0.93 -12.23
N PHE A 154 0.70 -1.29 -11.61
CA PHE A 154 -0.66 -1.21 -12.15
C PHE A 154 -1.60 -0.55 -11.14
N PHE A 155 -2.73 -0.05 -11.64
CA PHE A 155 -3.93 0.10 -10.84
C PHE A 155 -4.80 -1.15 -10.97
N LEU A 156 -5.16 -1.75 -9.84
CA LEU A 156 -6.24 -2.73 -9.74
C LEU A 156 -7.52 -2.01 -9.31
N ALA A 157 -8.55 -2.04 -10.14
CA ALA A 157 -9.83 -1.40 -9.86
C ALA A 157 -10.98 -2.42 -9.82
N GLY A 158 -11.96 -2.17 -8.96
CA GLY A 158 -13.11 -3.05 -8.75
C GLY A 158 -13.80 -2.79 -7.41
N THR A 159 -14.54 -3.77 -6.90
CA THR A 159 -15.22 -3.71 -5.60
C THR A 159 -14.56 -4.68 -4.62
N LEU A 160 -14.01 -4.16 -3.53
CA LEU A 160 -13.33 -4.97 -2.51
C LEU A 160 -14.32 -5.81 -1.69
N ARG A 161 -13.94 -7.04 -1.37
CA ARG A 161 -14.69 -8.00 -0.56
C ARG A 161 -13.79 -8.59 0.52
N ALA A 162 -14.36 -8.89 1.68
CA ALA A 162 -13.68 -9.61 2.76
C ALA A 162 -13.86 -11.12 2.55
N GLU A 163 -12.87 -11.74 1.92
CA GLU A 163 -12.87 -13.17 1.63
C GLU A 163 -11.45 -13.70 1.83
N ARG A 164 -11.35 -14.80 2.58
CA ARG A 164 -10.07 -15.40 2.92
C ARG A 164 -9.62 -16.37 1.84
N LEU A 165 -8.41 -16.15 1.35
CA LEU A 165 -7.63 -17.15 0.62
C LEU A 165 -6.49 -17.62 1.51
N ASP A 166 -6.31 -18.93 1.59
CA ASP A 166 -5.09 -19.57 2.07
C ASP A 166 -4.40 -20.21 0.86
N ASP A 167 -3.24 -19.67 0.46
CA ASP A 167 -2.43 -20.17 -0.65
C ASP A 167 -1.00 -20.44 -0.18
N ASP A 168 -0.32 -21.39 -0.83
CA ASP A 168 1.06 -21.78 -0.51
C ASP A 168 2.04 -20.61 -0.65
N LEU A 169 1.75 -19.65 -1.55
CA LEU A 169 2.55 -18.45 -1.76
C LEU A 169 2.32 -17.41 -0.67
N ALA A 170 1.07 -17.05 -0.43
CA ALA A 170 0.65 -16.11 0.62
C ALA A 170 -0.87 -16.15 0.82
N GLY A 171 -1.34 -15.98 2.06
CA GLY A 171 -2.75 -15.77 2.35
C GLY A 171 -3.21 -14.35 2.02
N SER A 172 -4.49 -14.21 1.68
CA SER A 172 -5.16 -12.93 1.44
C SER A 172 -6.41 -12.82 2.30
N ALA A 173 -6.70 -11.64 2.84
CA ALA A 173 -7.95 -11.35 3.54
C ALA A 173 -9.00 -10.69 2.63
N TYR A 174 -8.58 -10.26 1.44
CA TYR A 174 -9.43 -9.54 0.50
C TYR A 174 -9.48 -10.23 -0.87
N THR A 175 -10.64 -10.15 -1.51
CA THR A 175 -10.82 -10.41 -2.94
C THR A 175 -11.39 -9.17 -3.61
N MET A 176 -11.41 -9.15 -4.95
CA MET A 176 -12.02 -8.05 -5.70
C MET A 176 -12.98 -8.54 -6.77
N ARG A 177 -14.22 -8.06 -6.70
CA ARG A 177 -15.24 -8.26 -7.74
C ARG A 177 -15.09 -7.22 -8.84
N ASP A 178 -15.43 -7.61 -10.07
CA ASP A 178 -15.37 -6.75 -11.25
C ASP A 178 -13.95 -6.17 -11.47
N ALA A 179 -12.96 -6.96 -11.06
CA ALA A 179 -11.55 -6.61 -11.06
C ALA A 179 -11.02 -6.42 -12.48
N HIS A 180 -10.27 -5.33 -12.67
CA HIS A 180 -9.57 -5.06 -13.90
C HIS A 180 -8.28 -4.27 -13.64
N LEU A 181 -7.27 -4.55 -14.45
CA LEU A 181 -5.96 -3.88 -14.36
C LEU A 181 -5.86 -2.75 -15.38
N ARG A 182 -5.22 -1.66 -14.97
CA ARG A 182 -4.79 -0.57 -15.84
C ARG A 182 -3.32 -0.28 -15.56
N PRO A 183 -2.50 0.06 -16.57
CA PRO A 183 -1.14 0.54 -16.31
C PRO A 183 -1.18 1.70 -15.30
N TYR A 184 -0.19 1.74 -14.41
CA TYR A 184 -0.06 2.89 -13.50
C TYR A 184 0.34 4.14 -14.30
N GLU A 185 -0.42 5.21 -14.13
CA GLU A 185 -0.15 6.54 -14.68
C GLU A 185 0.12 7.48 -13.50
N PRO A 186 1.31 8.12 -13.41
CA PRO A 186 1.69 8.99 -12.30
C PRO A 186 0.88 10.30 -12.21
#